data_AF-A0A1N7NA97-F1
#
_entry.id   AF-A0A1N7NA97-F1
#
_cell.length_a   1.000
_cell.length_b   1.000
_cell.length_c   1.000
_cell.angle_alpha   90.00
_cell.angle_beta   90.00
_cell.angle_gamma   90.00
#
_symmetry.space_group_name_H-M   'P 1'
#
loop_
_entity.id
_entity.type
_entity.pdbx_description
1 polymer ?
#
loop_
_entity_poly.entity_id
_entity_poly.type
_entity_poly.pdbx_seq_one_letter_code
_entity_poly.pdbx_strand_id
1 'polypeptide(L)'
;MKKTIILLSVVLGITANAQWNLTGNTGTTPGTNFIGTLDNQPLVIKINNDEKVRITPTGQFLFHNIGYTAQIWDKNLLFGGGMSNTTGILNTAFGMGTLTQNATSSGNVALGSNALASLTSGSSNTALGSGTMRNTPSATFSVAIGTNALENMQGGTGNIGIGLGAMGSGSLVGDDNIALGNSAMRYIGNGSLNVILGANSFRALTTGSNNINLGYSNAKSILSGNNNIFIGTNIIPYSATPESELNIGNWIVGNNGTIGIGQFTNQLPANGIAADGEKYKLFVKDGIRTEKVKVDIAANNGWADYVFEKDYKLMPLNSVEKFIKENGHLPEVPTTEEAIKNGIELKEMNILLLKKIEELTLYTIEQQKRIEALEKKVK
;
A
#
# COMPACT_ATOMS: atom_id res chain seq x y z
N MET A 1 7.10 -112.62 12.99
CA MET A 1 6.87 -111.92 11.71
C MET A 1 6.43 -110.49 12.01
N LYS A 2 7.29 -109.49 11.73
CA LYS A 2 6.97 -108.06 11.86
C LYS A 2 6.09 -107.63 10.69
N LYS A 3 4.92 -107.04 10.94
CA LYS A 3 4.12 -106.37 9.90
C LYS A 3 4.41 -104.87 9.98
N THR A 4 5.12 -104.35 9.00
CA THR A 4 5.37 -102.92 8.83
C THR A 4 4.21 -102.34 8.05
N ILE A 5 3.44 -101.44 8.66
CA ILE A 5 2.43 -100.61 7.98
C ILE A 5 3.18 -99.39 7.42
N ILE A 6 3.19 -99.23 6.10
CA ILE A 6 3.70 -98.03 5.43
C ILE A 6 2.51 -97.07 5.31
N LEU A 7 2.58 -95.96 6.05
CA LEU A 7 1.65 -94.85 5.88
C LEU A 7 2.18 -93.95 4.76
N LEU A 8 1.45 -93.86 3.65
CA LEU A 8 1.75 -92.96 2.54
C LEU A 8 1.11 -91.60 2.85
N SER A 9 1.89 -90.61 3.27
CA SER A 9 1.41 -89.25 3.50
C SER A 9 1.43 -88.45 2.20
N VAL A 10 0.25 -88.04 1.74
CA VAL A 10 0.08 -87.05 0.66
C VAL A 10 0.41 -85.68 1.24
N VAL A 11 1.52 -85.08 0.77
CA VAL A 11 1.86 -83.69 1.09
C VAL A 11 1.12 -82.79 0.09
N LEU A 12 -0.01 -82.23 0.52
CA LEU A 12 -0.65 -81.11 -0.18
C LEU A 12 0.26 -79.88 -0.01
N GLY A 13 0.79 -79.35 -1.11
CA GLY A 13 1.56 -78.12 -1.12
C GLY A 13 0.67 -76.94 -0.72
N ILE A 14 0.79 -76.48 0.53
CA ILE A 14 0.11 -75.28 1.00
C ILE A 14 0.92 -74.09 0.50
N THR A 15 0.48 -73.46 -0.59
CA THR A 15 0.98 -72.13 -0.95
C THR A 15 0.35 -71.12 -0.01
N ALA A 16 1.07 -70.75 1.05
CA ALA A 16 0.67 -69.64 1.90
C ALA A 16 0.84 -68.34 1.08
N ASN A 17 -0.27 -67.71 0.71
CA ASN A 17 -0.21 -66.35 0.16
C ASN A 17 0.35 -65.43 1.24
N ALA A 18 1.43 -64.72 0.94
CA ALA A 18 1.97 -63.72 1.84
C ALA A 18 0.92 -62.63 2.04
N GLN A 19 0.35 -62.56 3.25
CA GLN A 19 -0.62 -61.54 3.62
C GLN A 19 0.10 -60.40 4.37
N TRP A 20 -0.36 -59.17 4.17
CA TRP A 20 0.09 -58.06 4.98
C TRP A 20 -0.55 -58.15 6.37
N ASN A 21 0.24 -58.33 7.43
CA ASN A 21 -0.29 -58.47 8.77
C ASN A 21 -0.83 -57.12 9.30
N LEU A 22 -1.96 -57.17 10.02
CA LEU A 22 -2.55 -56.02 10.70
C LEU A 22 -1.66 -55.45 11.82
N THR A 23 -0.75 -56.26 12.38
CA THR A 23 0.23 -55.80 13.39
C THR A 23 1.59 -55.41 12.77
N GLY A 24 1.69 -55.39 11.45
CA GLY A 24 2.94 -55.14 10.72
C GLY A 24 3.78 -56.40 10.48
N ASN A 25 4.73 -56.29 9.54
CA ASN A 25 5.64 -57.36 9.15
C ASN A 25 7.08 -57.03 9.57
N THR A 26 7.83 -58.02 10.03
CA THR A 26 9.28 -57.92 10.28
C THR A 26 10.08 -58.49 9.09
N GLY A 27 11.31 -58.02 8.89
CA GLY A 27 12.23 -58.59 7.89
C GLY A 27 11.93 -58.24 6.42
N THR A 28 11.32 -57.10 6.14
CA THR A 28 10.98 -56.68 4.78
C THR A 28 12.21 -56.23 3.97
N THR A 29 12.20 -56.53 2.67
CA THR A 29 13.16 -56.04 1.67
C THR A 29 12.45 -55.08 0.71
N PRO A 30 12.80 -53.78 0.66
CA PRO A 30 12.04 -52.78 -0.10
C PRO A 30 11.82 -53.08 -1.60
N GLY A 31 12.73 -53.81 -2.25
CA GLY A 31 12.61 -54.16 -3.67
C GLY A 31 11.67 -55.33 -3.98
N THR A 32 11.29 -56.14 -2.99
CA THR A 32 10.46 -57.34 -3.17
C THR A 32 9.20 -57.33 -2.29
N ASN A 33 9.18 -56.55 -1.21
CA ASN A 33 8.05 -56.45 -0.30
C ASN A 33 7.47 -55.04 -0.36
N PHE A 34 6.25 -54.93 -0.86
CA PHE A 34 5.53 -53.65 -0.94
C PHE A 34 4.02 -53.90 -0.82
N ILE A 35 3.29 -52.84 -0.47
CA ILE A 35 1.83 -52.79 -0.56
C ILE A 35 1.50 -52.11 -1.88
N GLY A 36 0.92 -52.84 -2.83
CA GLY A 36 0.67 -52.34 -4.17
C GLY A 36 0.20 -53.43 -5.13
N THR A 37 0.24 -53.11 -6.42
CA THR A 37 -0.16 -53.98 -7.52
C THR A 37 1.04 -54.22 -8.45
N LEU A 38 1.06 -55.37 -9.15
CA LEU A 38 2.10 -55.71 -10.15
C LEU A 38 1.60 -55.55 -11.60
N ASP A 39 0.30 -55.32 -11.77
CA ASP A 39 -0.44 -55.49 -13.03
C ASP A 39 -1.01 -54.18 -13.58
N ASN A 40 -0.40 -53.05 -13.22
CA ASN A 40 -0.84 -51.71 -13.64
C ASN A 40 -2.31 -51.40 -13.27
N GLN A 41 -2.83 -52.04 -12.22
CA GLN A 41 -4.13 -51.71 -11.64
C GLN A 41 -3.98 -50.73 -10.47
N PRO A 42 -5.01 -49.91 -10.18
CA PRO A 42 -4.95 -49.01 -9.03
C PRO A 42 -4.86 -49.77 -7.69
N LEU A 43 -4.07 -49.25 -6.74
CA LEU A 43 -4.14 -49.70 -5.34
C LEU A 43 -5.32 -49.01 -4.65
N VAL A 44 -6.25 -49.79 -4.09
CA VAL A 44 -7.47 -49.29 -3.46
C VAL A 44 -7.46 -49.57 -1.95
N ILE A 45 -7.71 -48.55 -1.15
CA ILE A 45 -7.97 -48.65 0.29
C ILE A 45 -9.47 -48.47 0.53
N LYS A 46 -10.05 -49.44 1.24
CA LYS A 46 -11.49 -49.50 1.51
C LYS A 46 -11.76 -49.45 3.02
N ILE A 47 -12.92 -48.90 3.39
CA ILE A 47 -13.51 -49.01 4.72
C ILE A 47 -14.92 -49.58 4.54
N ASN A 48 -15.25 -50.68 5.21
CA ASN A 48 -16.54 -51.36 5.06
C ASN A 48 -16.87 -51.71 3.59
N ASN A 49 -15.86 -52.16 2.83
CA ASN A 49 -15.91 -52.44 1.38
C ASN A 49 -16.22 -51.24 0.47
N ASP A 50 -16.42 -50.05 1.02
CA ASP A 50 -16.46 -48.81 0.25
C ASP A 50 -15.05 -48.30 0.00
N GLU A 51 -14.76 -48.03 -1.27
CA GLU A 51 -13.52 -47.38 -1.67
C GLU A 51 -13.41 -45.97 -1.10
N LYS A 52 -12.28 -45.69 -0.44
CA LYS A 52 -11.98 -44.40 0.19
C LYS A 52 -10.73 -43.74 -0.38
N VAL A 53 -9.73 -44.51 -0.76
CA VAL A 53 -8.50 -44.00 -1.39
C VAL A 53 -8.10 -44.89 -2.56
N ARG A 54 -7.67 -44.29 -3.66
CA ARG A 54 -7.12 -44.96 -4.83
C ARG A 54 -5.80 -44.32 -5.24
N ILE A 55 -4.78 -45.14 -5.48
CA ILE A 55 -3.55 -44.73 -6.16
C ILE A 55 -3.62 -45.24 -7.59
N THR A 56 -3.68 -44.35 -8.58
CA THR A 56 -3.80 -44.74 -9.99
C THR A 56 -2.47 -45.21 -10.57
N PRO A 57 -2.48 -45.93 -11.71
CA PRO A 57 -1.25 -46.28 -12.44
C PRO A 57 -0.37 -45.10 -12.85
N THR A 58 -0.96 -43.91 -12.97
CA THR A 58 -0.23 -42.66 -13.27
C THR A 58 0.25 -41.93 -12.02
N GLY A 59 0.13 -42.54 -10.83
CA GLY A 59 0.58 -41.98 -9.55
C GLY A 59 -0.36 -40.95 -8.92
N GLN A 60 -1.62 -40.85 -9.35
CA GLN A 60 -2.59 -39.93 -8.74
C GLN A 60 -3.18 -40.54 -7.47
N PHE A 61 -3.26 -39.75 -6.39
CA PHE A 61 -4.02 -40.09 -5.20
C PHE A 61 -5.44 -39.52 -5.31
N LEU A 62 -6.44 -40.39 -5.34
CA LEU A 62 -7.87 -40.04 -5.42
C LEU A 62 -8.55 -40.45 -4.11
N PHE A 63 -9.35 -39.55 -3.55
CA PHE A 63 -10.14 -39.79 -2.35
C PHE A 63 -11.61 -39.92 -2.74
N HIS A 64 -12.21 -41.06 -2.43
CA HIS A 64 -13.58 -41.42 -2.78
C HIS A 64 -14.48 -41.41 -1.55
N ASN A 65 -15.78 -41.13 -1.73
CA ASN A 65 -16.79 -41.28 -0.68
C ASN A 65 -16.43 -40.58 0.66
N ILE A 66 -15.93 -39.34 0.57
CA ILE A 66 -15.51 -38.48 1.70
C ILE A 66 -16.74 -37.97 2.50
N GLY A 67 -17.74 -38.83 2.77
CA GLY A 67 -19.00 -38.53 3.47
C GLY A 67 -20.25 -38.93 2.66
N TYR A 68 -21.30 -39.37 3.38
CA TYR A 68 -22.60 -39.80 2.84
C TYR A 68 -23.37 -38.64 2.15
N THR A 69 -24.25 -39.03 1.23
CA THR A 69 -25.16 -38.26 0.34
C THR A 69 -25.65 -36.93 0.92
N ALA A 70 -25.37 -35.75 0.34
CA ALA A 70 -26.07 -35.29 -0.87
C ALA A 70 -25.36 -34.16 -1.66
N GLN A 71 -24.23 -33.61 -1.21
CA GLN A 71 -23.64 -32.40 -1.83
C GLN A 71 -22.10 -32.45 -1.80
N ILE A 72 -21.45 -32.19 -2.95
CA ILE A 72 -19.99 -32.35 -3.18
C ILE A 72 -19.17 -31.21 -2.53
N TRP A 73 -19.82 -30.08 -2.24
CA TRP A 73 -19.23 -28.85 -1.70
C TRP A 73 -19.04 -28.90 -0.17
N ASP A 74 -19.68 -29.82 0.55
CA ASP A 74 -19.64 -29.84 2.02
C ASP A 74 -18.40 -30.53 2.63
N LYS A 75 -17.32 -30.71 1.87
CA LYS A 75 -16.25 -31.68 2.21
C LYS A 75 -14.87 -31.03 2.31
N ASN A 76 -14.18 -31.27 3.43
CA ASN A 76 -12.81 -30.82 3.66
C ASN A 76 -11.81 -31.89 3.18
N LEU A 77 -10.85 -31.53 2.34
CA LEU A 77 -9.73 -32.40 1.96
C LEU A 77 -8.52 -32.07 2.85
N LEU A 78 -8.24 -32.94 3.82
CA LEU A 78 -7.16 -32.80 4.79
C LEU A 78 -5.98 -33.71 4.41
N PHE A 79 -4.83 -33.12 4.13
CA PHE A 79 -3.56 -33.84 3.98
C PHE A 79 -2.61 -33.41 5.10
N GLY A 80 -2.73 -34.10 6.24
CA GLY A 80 -2.03 -33.75 7.48
C GLY A 80 -2.59 -32.47 8.12
N GLY A 81 -3.07 -32.57 9.37
CA GLY A 81 -3.65 -31.45 10.13
C GLY A 81 -5.15 -31.21 9.90
N GLY A 82 -5.83 -30.62 10.90
CA GLY A 82 -7.27 -30.27 10.89
C GLY A 82 -8.14 -31.12 11.80
N MET A 83 -9.15 -30.53 12.45
CA MET A 83 -10.22 -31.30 13.12
C MET A 83 -11.32 -31.67 12.11
N SER A 84 -11.87 -32.88 12.21
CA SER A 84 -13.07 -33.31 11.48
C SER A 84 -14.28 -32.54 12.00
N ASN A 85 -14.52 -31.34 11.49
CA ASN A 85 -15.64 -30.50 11.90
C ASN A 85 -16.91 -30.80 11.06
N THR A 86 -18.07 -30.82 11.71
CA THR A 86 -19.38 -31.16 11.13
C THR A 86 -20.23 -29.94 10.74
N THR A 87 -19.77 -28.71 11.01
CA THR A 87 -20.51 -27.45 10.67
C THR A 87 -19.75 -26.49 9.75
N GLY A 88 -18.43 -26.60 9.63
CA GLY A 88 -17.60 -25.81 8.71
C GLY A 88 -17.27 -26.55 7.41
N ILE A 89 -17.72 -26.03 6.27
CA ILE A 89 -17.62 -26.68 4.95
C ILE A 89 -16.61 -26.02 4.02
N LEU A 90 -16.27 -26.64 2.87
CA LEU A 90 -15.43 -26.04 1.80
C LEU A 90 -13.99 -25.66 2.19
N ASN A 91 -13.39 -26.22 3.25
CA ASN A 91 -12.02 -25.91 3.62
C ASN A 91 -11.00 -26.88 2.95
N THR A 92 -9.89 -26.34 2.45
CA THR A 92 -8.74 -27.13 1.98
C THR A 92 -7.61 -27.00 2.99
N ALA A 93 -7.10 -28.10 3.55
CA ALA A 93 -6.01 -28.06 4.52
C ALA A 93 -4.87 -29.01 4.16
N PHE A 94 -3.65 -28.46 4.12
CA PHE A 94 -2.42 -29.22 3.87
C PHE A 94 -1.31 -28.72 4.79
N GLY A 95 -0.85 -29.56 5.72
CA GLY A 95 0.30 -29.26 6.57
C GLY A 95 0.04 -29.48 8.06
N MET A 96 1.10 -29.83 8.79
CA MET A 96 0.98 -30.10 10.23
C MET A 96 0.46 -28.86 10.99
N GLY A 97 -0.61 -29.04 11.76
CA GLY A 97 -1.19 -27.99 12.61
C GLY A 97 -2.14 -27.02 11.90
N THR A 98 -2.51 -27.27 10.64
CA THR A 98 -3.50 -26.42 9.94
C THR A 98 -4.90 -26.62 10.51
N LEU A 99 -5.68 -25.54 10.66
CA LEU A 99 -7.11 -25.56 11.04
C LEU A 99 -7.44 -26.43 12.28
N THR A 100 -6.57 -26.45 13.29
CA THR A 100 -6.74 -27.30 14.49
C THR A 100 -7.80 -26.79 15.45
N GLN A 101 -8.20 -25.51 15.39
CA GLN A 101 -9.25 -24.93 16.23
C GLN A 101 -10.52 -24.54 15.47
N ASN A 102 -10.67 -24.96 14.21
CA ASN A 102 -11.83 -24.60 13.39
C ASN A 102 -13.14 -25.13 13.99
N ALA A 103 -14.03 -24.22 14.42
CA ALA A 103 -15.30 -24.52 15.06
C ALA A 103 -16.53 -24.31 14.15
N THR A 104 -16.58 -23.24 13.35
CA THR A 104 -17.72 -22.98 12.44
C THR A 104 -17.32 -22.41 11.08
N SER A 105 -16.03 -22.24 10.79
CA SER A 105 -15.58 -21.54 9.58
C SER A 105 -15.67 -22.37 8.31
N SER A 106 -15.99 -21.69 7.20
CA SER A 106 -16.15 -22.31 5.88
C SER A 106 -15.32 -21.63 4.79
N GLY A 107 -14.97 -22.37 3.73
CA GLY A 107 -14.35 -21.82 2.52
C GLY A 107 -12.88 -21.40 2.65
N ASN A 108 -12.15 -21.88 3.67
CA ASN A 108 -10.75 -21.49 3.89
C ASN A 108 -9.76 -22.40 3.16
N VAL A 109 -8.69 -21.83 2.61
CA VAL A 109 -7.54 -22.57 2.08
C VAL A 109 -6.38 -22.39 3.05
N ALA A 110 -5.87 -23.47 3.65
CA ALA A 110 -4.77 -23.48 4.60
C ALA A 110 -3.65 -24.42 4.12
N LEU A 111 -2.55 -23.87 3.63
CA LEU A 111 -1.44 -24.63 3.06
C LEU A 111 -0.12 -24.23 3.73
N GLY A 112 0.44 -25.10 4.58
CA GLY A 112 1.69 -24.85 5.31
C GLY A 112 1.56 -25.12 6.80
N SER A 113 2.67 -25.37 7.50
CA SER A 113 2.62 -25.70 8.93
C SER A 113 1.97 -24.58 9.75
N ASN A 114 1.00 -24.95 10.58
CA ASN A 114 0.24 -24.04 11.44
C ASN A 114 -0.53 -22.91 10.71
N ALA A 115 -0.77 -23.04 9.39
CA ALA A 115 -1.62 -22.08 8.68
C ALA A 115 -3.06 -22.12 9.24
N LEU A 116 -3.62 -20.95 9.62
CA LEU A 116 -4.96 -20.83 10.22
C LEU A 116 -5.20 -21.72 11.46
N ALA A 117 -4.16 -22.01 12.25
CA ALA A 117 -4.27 -22.95 13.38
C ALA A 117 -5.33 -22.55 14.42
N SER A 118 -5.48 -21.25 14.71
CA SER A 118 -6.37 -20.74 15.77
C SER A 118 -7.70 -20.17 15.26
N LEU A 119 -8.03 -20.36 13.97
CA LEU A 119 -9.28 -19.85 13.38
C LEU A 119 -10.48 -20.58 13.96
N THR A 120 -11.46 -19.87 14.53
CA THR A 120 -12.66 -20.46 15.15
C THR A 120 -13.95 -20.17 14.34
N SER A 121 -14.15 -18.94 13.84
CA SER A 121 -15.41 -18.52 13.19
C SER A 121 -15.27 -17.77 11.86
N GLY A 122 -14.06 -17.36 11.47
CA GLY A 122 -13.83 -16.54 10.28
C GLY A 122 -13.73 -17.33 8.97
N SER A 123 -14.34 -16.87 7.88
CA SER A 123 -14.56 -17.67 6.65
C SER A 123 -13.88 -17.10 5.39
N SER A 124 -13.75 -17.92 4.35
CA SER A 124 -13.25 -17.50 3.02
C SER A 124 -11.85 -16.89 3.02
N ASN A 125 -10.94 -17.41 3.86
CA ASN A 125 -9.54 -16.96 3.89
C ASN A 125 -8.64 -17.84 3.02
N THR A 126 -7.59 -17.26 2.44
CA THR A 126 -6.51 -17.99 1.75
C THR A 126 -5.21 -17.80 2.51
N ALA A 127 -4.65 -18.86 3.08
CA ALA A 127 -3.43 -18.86 3.87
C ALA A 127 -2.42 -19.87 3.29
N LEU A 128 -1.33 -19.37 2.70
CA LEU A 128 -0.28 -20.16 2.07
C LEU A 128 1.10 -19.80 2.64
N GLY A 129 1.66 -20.69 3.46
CA GLY A 129 2.97 -20.53 4.08
C GLY A 129 3.01 -21.07 5.50
N SER A 130 4.22 -21.22 6.05
CA SER A 130 4.36 -21.59 7.47
C SER A 130 3.92 -20.42 8.36
N GLY A 131 3.02 -20.69 9.32
CA GLY A 131 2.57 -19.70 10.31
C GLY A 131 1.69 -18.58 9.78
N THR A 132 1.19 -18.66 8.54
CA THR A 132 0.25 -17.67 7.99
C THR A 132 -1.06 -17.67 8.77
N MET A 133 -1.49 -16.49 9.24
CA MET A 133 -2.73 -16.34 10.02
C MET A 133 -2.87 -17.32 11.20
N ARG A 134 -1.75 -17.71 11.83
CA ARG A 134 -1.73 -18.75 12.87
C ARG A 134 -2.57 -18.40 14.09
N ASN A 135 -2.49 -17.15 14.54
CA ASN A 135 -3.13 -16.65 15.76
C ASN A 135 -4.34 -15.76 15.42
N THR A 136 -5.17 -16.20 14.47
CA THR A 136 -6.25 -15.41 13.89
C THR A 136 -7.62 -16.06 14.10
N PRO A 137 -8.39 -15.64 15.13
CA PRO A 137 -9.61 -16.36 15.53
C PRO A 137 -10.83 -16.11 14.63
N SER A 138 -11.02 -14.90 14.09
CA SER A 138 -12.30 -14.50 13.46
C SER A 138 -12.17 -13.76 12.13
N ALA A 139 -11.00 -13.76 11.49
CA ALA A 139 -10.79 -13.07 10.22
C ALA A 139 -11.61 -13.64 9.06
N THR A 140 -12.10 -12.78 8.18
CA THR A 140 -12.88 -13.21 7.00
C THR A 140 -12.35 -12.56 5.73
N PHE A 141 -12.48 -13.22 4.58
CA PHE A 141 -12.10 -12.70 3.25
C PHE A 141 -10.65 -12.22 3.14
N SER A 142 -9.73 -12.80 3.92
CA SER A 142 -8.33 -12.37 3.97
C SER A 142 -7.40 -13.28 3.16
N VAL A 143 -6.34 -12.71 2.58
CA VAL A 143 -5.32 -13.44 1.80
C VAL A 143 -3.95 -13.26 2.45
N ALA A 144 -3.38 -14.34 2.96
CA ALA A 144 -2.04 -14.41 3.55
C ALA A 144 -1.15 -15.34 2.72
N ILE A 145 -0.06 -14.83 2.14
CA ILE A 145 0.90 -15.64 1.38
C ILE A 145 2.33 -15.33 1.83
N GLY A 146 3.09 -16.35 2.22
CA GLY A 146 4.47 -16.24 2.70
C GLY A 146 4.57 -16.42 4.22
N THR A 147 5.73 -16.87 4.69
CA THR A 147 5.93 -17.22 6.10
C THR A 147 5.51 -16.09 7.03
N ASN A 148 4.67 -16.40 8.01
CA ASN A 148 4.15 -15.47 9.01
C ASN A 148 3.40 -14.24 8.47
N ALA A 149 2.92 -14.25 7.22
CA ALA A 149 2.02 -13.22 6.75
C ALA A 149 0.71 -13.25 7.57
N LEU A 150 0.25 -12.07 8.04
CA LEU A 150 -0.93 -11.91 8.89
C LEU A 150 -0.95 -12.77 10.18
N GLU A 151 0.22 -13.25 10.65
CA GLU A 151 0.36 -14.25 11.73
C GLU A 151 -0.46 -13.96 13.00
N ASN A 152 -0.53 -12.70 13.45
CA ASN A 152 -1.18 -12.30 14.70
C ASN A 152 -2.47 -11.49 14.54
N MET A 153 -3.07 -11.42 13.36
CA MET A 153 -4.33 -10.67 13.16
C MET A 153 -5.42 -11.15 14.13
N GLN A 154 -6.12 -10.26 14.83
CA GLN A 154 -7.11 -10.65 15.84
C GLN A 154 -8.54 -10.75 15.27
N GLY A 155 -8.79 -10.08 14.15
CA GLY A 155 -10.06 -10.07 13.44
C GLY A 155 -9.97 -9.16 12.22
N GLY A 156 -11.11 -8.83 11.63
CA GLY A 156 -11.19 -7.95 10.47
C GLY A 156 -11.44 -8.68 9.15
N THR A 157 -11.70 -7.89 8.12
CA THR A 157 -12.24 -8.32 6.84
C THR A 157 -11.38 -7.80 5.70
N GLY A 158 -11.15 -8.60 4.66
CA GLY A 158 -10.59 -8.10 3.40
C GLY A 158 -9.09 -7.77 3.43
N ASN A 159 -8.34 -8.27 4.43
CA ASN A 159 -6.92 -7.96 4.54
C ASN A 159 -6.05 -8.86 3.64
N ILE A 160 -5.12 -8.27 2.89
CA ILE A 160 -4.20 -8.96 1.98
C ILE A 160 -2.77 -8.75 2.46
N GLY A 161 -2.14 -9.78 3.02
CA GLY A 161 -0.72 -9.80 3.40
C GLY A 161 0.08 -10.78 2.55
N ILE A 162 1.01 -10.30 1.73
CA ILE A 162 1.84 -11.14 0.86
C ILE A 162 3.32 -10.81 1.08
N GLY A 163 4.12 -11.79 1.47
CA GLY A 163 5.55 -11.65 1.77
C GLY A 163 5.89 -12.04 3.21
N LEU A 164 7.17 -12.30 3.47
CA LEU A 164 7.66 -12.70 4.80
C LEU A 164 7.27 -11.68 5.86
N GLY A 165 6.37 -12.07 6.78
CA GLY A 165 5.92 -11.24 7.89
C GLY A 165 5.14 -9.97 7.51
N ALA A 166 4.55 -9.91 6.31
CA ALA A 166 3.64 -8.81 5.95
C ALA A 166 2.46 -8.78 6.92
N MET A 167 2.23 -7.64 7.59
CA MET A 167 1.22 -7.46 8.65
C MET A 167 1.26 -8.51 9.79
N GLY A 168 2.41 -9.14 10.01
CA GLY A 168 2.47 -10.36 10.85
C GLY A 168 2.47 -10.14 12.36
N SER A 169 2.87 -8.98 12.87
CA SER A 169 3.29 -8.83 14.29
C SER A 169 2.49 -7.81 15.11
N GLY A 170 1.59 -7.04 14.51
CA GLY A 170 0.94 -5.92 15.21
C GLY A 170 -0.36 -6.23 15.94
N SER A 171 -0.88 -7.46 15.84
CA SER A 171 -2.20 -7.81 16.39
C SER A 171 -3.37 -7.04 15.76
N LEU A 172 -3.36 -6.89 14.43
CA LEU A 172 -4.31 -6.10 13.66
C LEU A 172 -5.78 -6.37 14.04
N VAL A 173 -6.48 -5.27 14.36
CA VAL A 173 -7.93 -5.11 14.39
C VAL A 173 -8.29 -4.01 13.39
N GLY A 174 -8.61 -4.39 12.16
CA GLY A 174 -8.90 -3.44 11.07
C GLY A 174 -9.18 -4.15 9.75
N ASP A 175 -9.67 -3.39 8.77
CA ASP A 175 -10.27 -3.92 7.54
C ASP A 175 -9.58 -3.37 6.29
N ASP A 176 -9.65 -4.13 5.20
CA ASP A 176 -9.30 -3.69 3.85
C ASP A 176 -7.88 -3.12 3.72
N ASN A 177 -6.90 -3.73 4.41
CA ASN A 177 -5.50 -3.38 4.26
C ASN A 177 -4.80 -4.30 3.26
N ILE A 178 -3.92 -3.74 2.44
CA ILE A 178 -3.05 -4.45 1.50
C ILE A 178 -1.61 -4.19 1.90
N ALA A 179 -0.85 -5.26 2.17
CA ALA A 179 0.59 -5.22 2.42
C ALA A 179 1.30 -6.29 1.56
N LEU A 180 2.05 -5.83 0.56
CA LEU A 180 2.83 -6.69 -0.34
C LEU A 180 4.32 -6.38 -0.18
N GLY A 181 5.10 -7.31 0.36
CA GLY A 181 6.55 -7.21 0.51
C GLY A 181 7.07 -7.78 1.83
N ASN A 182 8.37 -8.04 1.90
CA ASN A 182 9.02 -8.48 3.14
C ASN A 182 8.83 -7.42 4.25
N SER A 183 8.18 -7.81 5.33
CA SER A 183 7.89 -6.95 6.49
C SER A 183 7.17 -5.65 6.14
N ALA A 184 6.40 -5.63 5.03
CA ALA A 184 5.51 -4.52 4.71
C ALA A 184 4.45 -4.39 5.81
N MET A 185 4.29 -3.19 6.40
CA MET A 185 3.31 -2.92 7.45
C MET A 185 3.33 -3.94 8.61
N ARG A 186 4.51 -4.41 9.01
CA ARG A 186 4.64 -5.58 9.92
C ARG A 186 3.94 -5.41 11.27
N TYR A 187 3.94 -4.22 11.85
CA TYR A 187 3.52 -3.97 13.23
C TYR A 187 2.15 -3.28 13.37
N ILE A 188 1.31 -3.27 12.32
CA ILE A 188 -0.01 -2.63 12.39
C ILE A 188 -0.93 -3.33 13.39
N GLY A 189 -1.42 -2.58 14.38
CA GLY A 189 -2.35 -3.06 15.39
C GLY A 189 -3.77 -2.55 15.20
N ASN A 190 -3.94 -1.33 14.69
CA ASN A 190 -5.26 -0.79 14.36
C ASN A 190 -5.17 0.10 13.13
N GLY A 191 -6.04 -0.10 12.16
CA GLY A 191 -6.05 0.70 10.94
C GLY A 191 -6.76 0.00 9.80
N SER A 192 -7.35 0.80 8.92
CA SER A 192 -8.07 0.30 7.76
C SER A 192 -7.68 1.04 6.49
N LEU A 193 -8.00 0.44 5.34
CA LEU A 193 -7.90 1.10 4.02
C LEU A 193 -6.47 1.54 3.67
N ASN A 194 -5.46 0.81 4.11
CA ASN A 194 -4.06 1.09 3.76
C ASN A 194 -3.59 0.23 2.59
N VAL A 195 -2.79 0.79 1.69
CA VAL A 195 -2.23 0.12 0.51
C VAL A 195 -0.72 0.26 0.48
N ILE A 196 0.00 -0.76 0.94
CA ILE A 196 1.45 -0.77 1.13
C ILE A 196 2.10 -1.81 0.23
N LEU A 197 2.95 -1.36 -0.68
CA LEU A 197 3.64 -2.20 -1.64
C LEU A 197 5.15 -1.92 -1.57
N GLY A 198 5.88 -2.85 -1.00
CA GLY A 198 7.34 -2.92 -1.01
C GLY A 198 7.94 -3.22 0.36
N ALA A 199 9.18 -3.72 0.34
CA ALA A 199 9.81 -4.27 1.53
C ALA A 199 10.14 -3.18 2.56
N ASN A 200 9.89 -3.49 3.84
CA ASN A 200 10.09 -2.62 5.00
C ASN A 200 9.34 -1.27 4.97
N SER A 201 8.41 -1.06 4.04
CA SER A 201 7.60 0.17 3.98
C SER A 201 6.53 0.15 5.07
N PHE A 202 6.37 1.29 5.77
CA PHE A 202 5.51 1.41 6.96
C PHE A 202 5.72 0.32 8.01
N ARG A 203 6.92 -0.26 8.09
CA ARG A 203 7.18 -1.46 8.91
C ARG A 203 6.72 -1.29 10.36
N ALA A 204 7.01 -0.14 10.97
CA ALA A 204 6.72 0.18 12.37
C ALA A 204 5.33 0.77 12.63
N LEU A 205 4.49 0.97 11.61
CA LEU A 205 3.16 1.57 11.79
C LEU A 205 2.35 0.72 12.76
N THR A 206 1.88 1.32 13.86
CA THR A 206 1.03 0.66 14.86
C THR A 206 -0.42 1.10 14.75
N THR A 207 -0.67 2.36 14.43
CA THR A 207 -2.02 2.91 14.20
C THR A 207 -2.08 3.82 12.98
N GLY A 208 -2.99 3.57 12.03
CA GLY A 208 -3.11 4.47 10.89
C GLY A 208 -4.02 3.95 9.79
N SER A 209 -4.72 4.86 9.12
CA SER A 209 -5.67 4.50 8.06
C SER A 209 -5.50 5.34 6.80
N ASN A 210 -6.01 4.84 5.68
CA ASN A 210 -6.04 5.55 4.39
C ASN A 210 -4.65 5.93 3.85
N ASN A 211 -3.60 5.16 4.16
CA ASN A 211 -2.26 5.44 3.66
C ASN A 211 -1.96 4.65 2.38
N ILE A 212 -1.34 5.30 1.40
CA ILE A 212 -0.77 4.67 0.21
C ILE A 212 0.75 4.74 0.32
N ASN A 213 1.44 3.61 0.24
CA ASN A 213 2.90 3.59 0.24
C ASN A 213 3.44 2.60 -0.79
N LEU A 214 4.21 3.09 -1.75
CA LEU A 214 4.77 2.31 -2.84
C LEU A 214 6.30 2.49 -2.90
N GLY A 215 7.02 1.38 -2.78
CA GLY A 215 8.47 1.29 -2.92
C GLY A 215 9.17 0.78 -1.66
N TYR A 216 10.45 1.08 -1.49
CA TYR A 216 11.31 0.41 -0.49
C TYR A 216 11.58 1.27 0.74
N SER A 217 11.35 0.72 1.94
CA SER A 217 11.68 1.33 3.24
C SER A 217 11.14 2.76 3.43
N ASN A 218 10.05 3.12 2.76
CA ASN A 218 9.41 4.41 2.96
C ASN A 218 8.67 4.44 4.30
N ALA A 219 8.79 5.55 5.03
CA ALA A 219 8.16 5.77 6.32
C ALA A 219 8.35 4.58 7.29
N LYS A 220 9.51 3.92 7.22
CA LYS A 220 9.76 2.64 7.91
C LYS A 220 9.54 2.71 9.42
N SER A 221 9.83 3.86 10.03
CA SER A 221 9.90 4.04 11.48
C SER A 221 8.72 4.82 12.08
N ILE A 222 7.71 5.19 11.29
CA ILE A 222 6.58 5.94 11.85
C ILE A 222 5.63 5.00 12.59
N LEU A 223 5.11 5.47 13.72
CA LEU A 223 4.27 4.68 14.61
C LEU A 223 2.78 4.96 14.39
N SER A 224 2.44 6.17 13.93
CA SER A 224 1.09 6.51 13.53
C SER A 224 1.04 7.48 12.35
N GLY A 225 -0.10 7.56 11.65
CA GLY A 225 -0.34 8.53 10.59
C GLY A 225 -1.50 8.13 9.67
N ASN A 226 -2.21 9.12 9.10
CA ASN A 226 -3.33 8.87 8.20
C ASN A 226 -3.25 9.68 6.91
N ASN A 227 -3.96 9.20 5.89
CA ASN A 227 -4.18 9.93 4.64
C ASN A 227 -2.88 10.30 3.89
N ASN A 228 -1.81 9.54 4.10
CA ASN A 228 -0.50 9.84 3.51
C ASN A 228 -0.29 9.08 2.21
N ILE A 229 0.46 9.68 1.28
CA ILE A 229 0.87 9.07 0.02
C ILE A 229 2.40 9.16 -0.10
N PHE A 230 3.09 8.03 0.01
CA PHE A 230 4.54 7.92 -0.10
C PHE A 230 4.95 7.02 -1.27
N ILE A 231 5.59 7.57 -2.29
CA ILE A 231 6.01 6.82 -3.47
C ILE A 231 7.49 7.04 -3.73
N GLY A 232 8.32 6.01 -3.60
CA GLY A 232 9.76 6.15 -3.78
C GLY A 232 10.58 5.19 -2.93
N THR A 233 11.75 5.63 -2.48
CA THR A 233 12.67 4.82 -1.67
C THR A 233 13.21 5.63 -0.51
N ASN A 234 13.23 5.03 0.68
CA ASN A 234 13.74 5.62 1.93
C ASN A 234 13.14 7.01 2.23
N ILE A 235 11.86 7.23 1.89
CA ILE A 235 11.17 8.48 2.25
C ILE A 235 11.07 8.56 3.78
N ILE A 236 11.52 9.68 4.34
CA ILE A 236 11.36 10.03 5.75
C ILE A 236 10.28 11.11 5.80
N PRO A 237 9.10 10.83 6.40
CA PRO A 237 8.06 11.84 6.56
C PRO A 237 8.56 13.03 7.36
N TYR A 238 8.00 14.22 7.10
CA TYR A 238 8.41 15.44 7.79
C TYR A 238 7.96 15.49 9.25
N SER A 239 6.96 14.67 9.62
CA SER A 239 6.45 14.50 10.98
C SER A 239 6.56 13.05 11.44
N ALA A 240 6.70 12.83 12.76
CA ALA A 240 6.61 11.49 13.34
C ALA A 240 5.19 10.89 13.24
N THR A 241 4.18 11.74 13.07
CA THR A 241 2.77 11.39 12.87
C THR A 241 2.25 12.13 11.63
N PRO A 242 2.65 11.71 10.42
CA PRO A 242 2.26 12.41 9.21
C PRO A 242 0.75 12.29 8.98
N GLU A 243 0.16 13.38 8.51
CA GLU A 243 -1.27 13.49 8.25
C GLU A 243 -1.45 14.25 6.95
N SER A 244 -2.14 13.63 5.98
CA SER A 244 -2.38 14.22 4.66
C SER A 244 -1.09 14.66 3.93
N GLU A 245 0.03 13.96 4.19
CA GLU A 245 1.31 14.21 3.55
C GLU A 245 1.41 13.47 2.21
N LEU A 246 1.77 14.18 1.15
CA LEU A 246 2.19 13.61 -0.12
C LEU A 246 3.71 13.74 -0.22
N ASN A 247 4.41 12.66 -0.53
CA ASN A 247 5.81 12.71 -0.93
C ASN A 247 6.09 11.64 -2.00
N ILE A 248 6.45 12.10 -3.20
CA ILE A 248 6.85 11.29 -4.33
C ILE A 248 8.32 11.59 -4.61
N GLY A 249 9.19 10.64 -4.27
CA GLY A 249 10.63 10.69 -4.54
C GLY A 249 11.39 11.86 -3.90
N ASN A 250 10.83 12.51 -2.87
CA ASN A 250 11.28 13.79 -2.33
C ASN A 250 11.32 14.94 -3.36
N TRP A 251 10.57 14.80 -4.46
CA TRP A 251 10.52 15.78 -5.55
C TRP A 251 9.17 16.46 -5.67
N ILE A 252 8.09 15.70 -5.47
CA ILE A 252 6.74 16.25 -5.37
C ILE A 252 6.31 16.02 -3.94
N VAL A 253 6.12 17.11 -3.20
CA VAL A 253 5.62 17.04 -1.84
C VAL A 253 4.27 17.73 -1.74
N GLY A 254 3.48 17.38 -0.75
CA GLY A 254 2.21 18.04 -0.52
C GLY A 254 1.74 17.91 0.91
N ASN A 255 0.90 18.86 1.31
CA ASN A 255 0.27 18.88 2.62
C ASN A 255 -1.13 19.46 2.48
N ASN A 256 -2.17 18.66 2.74
CA ASN A 256 -3.57 19.09 2.77
C ASN A 256 -3.99 19.98 1.56
N GLY A 257 -3.65 19.54 0.35
CA GLY A 257 -4.01 20.23 -0.90
C GLY A 257 -3.12 21.41 -1.27
N THR A 258 -1.97 21.60 -0.60
CA THR A 258 -0.85 22.42 -1.07
C THR A 258 0.20 21.52 -1.72
N ILE A 259 0.74 21.89 -2.88
CA ILE A 259 1.75 21.12 -3.62
C ILE A 259 3.07 21.87 -3.69
N GLY A 260 4.17 21.13 -3.57
CA GLY A 260 5.53 21.63 -3.75
C GLY A 260 6.28 20.81 -4.80
N ILE A 261 7.03 21.49 -5.64
CA ILE A 261 8.00 20.89 -6.56
C ILE A 261 9.40 21.27 -6.11
N GLY A 262 10.21 20.26 -5.81
CA GLY A 262 11.59 20.38 -5.32
C GLY A 262 11.80 19.77 -3.95
N GLN A 263 13.03 19.92 -3.43
CA GLN A 263 13.42 19.37 -2.13
C GLN A 263 13.19 20.39 -1.01
N PHE A 264 12.20 20.13 -0.18
CA PHE A 264 11.88 20.93 1.01
C PHE A 264 12.49 20.29 2.26
N THR A 265 12.97 21.11 3.20
CA THR A 265 13.49 20.64 4.50
C THR A 265 12.40 20.57 5.57
N ASN A 266 11.31 21.31 5.38
CA ASN A 266 10.15 21.35 6.26
C ASN A 266 8.90 21.00 5.45
N GLN A 267 7.88 20.47 6.14
CA GLN A 267 6.55 20.25 5.56
C GLN A 267 5.98 21.57 5.04
N LEU A 268 5.29 21.52 3.90
CA LEU A 268 4.56 22.67 3.37
C LEU A 268 3.43 23.12 4.30
N PRO A 269 3.02 24.40 4.28
CA PRO A 269 1.88 24.86 5.07
C PRO A 269 0.59 24.18 4.61
N ALA A 270 -0.12 23.53 5.54
CA ALA A 270 -1.35 22.79 5.25
C ALA A 270 -2.47 23.68 4.70
N ASN A 271 -2.56 24.92 5.17
CA ASN A 271 -3.53 25.92 4.69
C ASN A 271 -3.02 26.70 3.45
N GLY A 272 -1.80 26.42 3.01
CA GLY A 272 -1.13 27.15 1.93
C GLY A 272 -0.61 28.53 2.33
N ILE A 273 -0.74 28.93 3.60
CA ILE A 273 -0.26 30.24 4.06
C ILE A 273 1.26 30.20 4.19
N ALA A 274 1.95 30.99 3.37
CA ALA A 274 3.41 31.11 3.39
C ALA A 274 3.87 32.05 4.51
N ALA A 275 5.19 32.26 4.60
CA ALA A 275 5.79 33.07 5.67
C ALA A 275 5.45 34.57 5.57
N ASP A 276 5.04 35.03 4.39
CA ASP A 276 4.51 36.37 4.11
C ASP A 276 3.07 36.57 4.61
N GLY A 277 2.37 35.49 5.00
CA GLY A 277 0.96 35.52 5.40
C GLY A 277 -0.03 35.32 4.24
N GLU A 278 0.47 35.22 3.01
CA GLU A 278 -0.35 35.03 1.81
C GLU A 278 -0.55 33.55 1.48
N LYS A 279 -1.62 33.26 0.76
CA LYS A 279 -2.05 31.88 0.50
C LYS A 279 -1.66 31.41 -0.90
N TYR A 280 -0.79 30.41 -0.96
CA TYR A 280 -0.33 29.77 -2.17
C TYR A 280 -0.69 28.28 -2.20
N LYS A 281 -1.04 27.79 -3.40
CA LYS A 281 -1.33 26.36 -3.64
C LYS A 281 -0.17 25.59 -4.27
N LEU A 282 0.77 26.29 -4.90
CA LEU A 282 1.94 25.71 -5.55
C LEU A 282 3.20 26.42 -5.07
N PHE A 283 4.12 25.66 -4.51
CA PHE A 283 5.46 26.10 -4.11
C PHE A 283 6.48 25.48 -5.07
N VAL A 284 7.37 26.26 -5.66
CA VAL A 284 8.41 25.72 -6.56
C VAL A 284 9.77 26.19 -6.10
N LYS A 285 10.64 25.24 -5.72
CA LYS A 285 12.03 25.52 -5.39
C LYS A 285 12.88 25.54 -6.66
N ASP A 286 13.89 26.39 -6.70
CA ASP A 286 14.84 26.55 -7.82
C ASP A 286 14.22 27.13 -9.13
N GLY A 287 12.99 27.64 -9.06
CA GLY A 287 12.36 28.47 -10.10
C GLY A 287 11.58 27.70 -11.18
N ILE A 288 11.02 28.45 -12.14
CA ILE A 288 10.20 27.93 -13.24
C ILE A 288 10.78 28.44 -14.57
N ARG A 289 11.16 27.52 -15.47
CA ARG A 289 11.48 27.84 -16.87
C ARG A 289 10.31 27.46 -17.75
N THR A 290 9.74 28.43 -18.47
CA THR A 290 8.60 28.22 -19.37
C THR A 290 8.73 29.05 -20.64
N GLU A 291 8.19 28.56 -21.75
CA GLU A 291 8.11 29.32 -23.00
C GLU A 291 6.98 30.36 -22.98
N LYS A 292 5.95 30.15 -22.16
CA LYS A 292 4.79 31.05 -22.07
C LYS A 292 4.14 30.98 -20.70
N VAL A 293 3.74 32.13 -20.18
CA VAL A 293 2.94 32.27 -18.97
C VAL A 293 1.82 33.28 -19.23
N LYS A 294 0.59 32.94 -18.81
CA LYS A 294 -0.56 33.85 -18.81
C LYS A 294 -1.04 33.97 -17.38
N VAL A 295 -1.20 35.21 -16.90
CA VAL A 295 -1.72 35.50 -15.57
C VAL A 295 -3.06 36.19 -15.75
N ASP A 296 -4.13 35.55 -15.28
CA ASP A 296 -5.47 36.15 -15.34
C ASP A 296 -5.61 37.25 -14.27
N ILE A 297 -6.39 38.27 -14.61
CA ILE A 297 -6.68 39.41 -13.74
C ILE A 297 -8.13 39.30 -13.30
N ALA A 298 -8.40 39.26 -11.99
CA ALA A 298 -9.76 39.28 -11.47
C ALA A 298 -10.46 40.58 -11.87
N ALA A 299 -11.74 40.50 -12.25
CA ALA A 299 -12.46 41.48 -13.08
C ALA A 299 -12.58 42.95 -12.57
N ASN A 300 -12.00 43.31 -11.43
CA ASN A 300 -12.05 44.68 -10.90
C ASN A 300 -10.74 45.42 -11.16
N ASN A 301 -10.76 46.26 -12.20
CA ASN A 301 -10.01 47.51 -12.48
C ASN A 301 -8.51 47.64 -12.10
N GLY A 302 -7.79 46.56 -11.81
CA GLY A 302 -6.37 46.64 -11.47
C GLY A 302 -5.44 47.02 -12.64
N TRP A 303 -5.96 47.40 -13.81
CA TRP A 303 -5.13 47.80 -14.95
C TRP A 303 -4.85 49.31 -14.90
N ALA A 304 -3.66 49.74 -15.31
CA ALA A 304 -3.13 51.07 -15.00
C ALA A 304 -3.81 52.24 -15.73
N ASP A 305 -4.72 51.99 -16.69
CA ASP A 305 -5.33 52.99 -17.59
C ASP A 305 -5.90 54.26 -16.89
N TYR A 306 -6.21 54.18 -15.60
CA TYR A 306 -6.66 55.31 -14.78
C TYR A 306 -5.67 56.49 -14.73
N VAL A 307 -4.39 56.29 -15.05
CA VAL A 307 -3.39 57.38 -15.09
C VAL A 307 -3.74 58.47 -16.12
N PHE A 308 -4.51 58.11 -17.16
CA PHE A 308 -4.95 59.05 -18.19
C PHE A 308 -6.31 59.70 -17.88
N GLU A 309 -6.93 59.41 -16.74
CA GLU A 309 -8.17 60.05 -16.33
C GLU A 309 -7.94 61.54 -16.00
N LYS A 310 -8.96 62.38 -16.24
CA LYS A 310 -8.83 63.85 -16.14
C LYS A 310 -8.52 64.34 -14.73
N ASP A 311 -8.88 63.57 -13.72
CA ASP A 311 -8.69 63.84 -12.30
C ASP A 311 -7.46 63.14 -11.71
N TYR A 312 -6.66 62.43 -12.53
CA TYR A 312 -5.41 61.85 -12.09
C TYR A 312 -4.43 62.92 -11.60
N LYS A 313 -3.97 62.77 -10.36
CA LYS A 313 -3.02 63.70 -9.73
C LYS A 313 -1.59 63.25 -9.98
N LEU A 314 -1.02 63.70 -11.09
CA LEU A 314 0.38 63.49 -11.39
C LEU A 314 1.27 64.25 -10.39
N MET A 315 2.23 63.56 -9.77
CA MET A 315 3.17 64.18 -8.84
C MET A 315 4.08 65.17 -9.59
N PRO A 316 4.33 66.39 -9.10
CA PRO A 316 5.28 67.29 -9.76
C PRO A 316 6.70 66.71 -9.82
N LEU A 317 7.43 66.90 -10.93
CA LEU A 317 8.78 66.34 -11.13
C LEU A 317 9.78 66.74 -10.03
N ASN A 318 9.69 67.95 -9.50
CA ASN A 318 10.52 68.40 -8.37
C ASN A 318 10.23 67.62 -7.07
N SER A 319 8.98 67.22 -6.84
CA SER A 319 8.61 66.34 -5.72
C SER A 319 9.11 64.92 -5.93
N VAL A 320 9.03 64.39 -7.17
CA VAL A 320 9.61 63.09 -7.52
C VAL A 320 11.13 63.09 -7.31
N GLU A 321 11.82 64.13 -7.77
CA GLU A 321 13.28 64.27 -7.59
C GLU A 321 13.66 64.28 -6.10
N LYS A 322 12.91 65.05 -5.29
CA LYS A 322 13.12 65.09 -3.84
C LYS A 322 12.93 63.70 -3.21
N PHE A 323 11.86 63.00 -3.58
CA PHE A 323 11.58 61.65 -3.07
C PHE A 323 12.72 60.68 -3.41
N ILE A 324 13.22 60.69 -4.65
CA ILE A 324 14.32 59.82 -5.08
C ILE A 324 15.60 60.15 -4.30
N LYS A 325 15.91 61.44 -4.08
CA LYS A 325 17.09 61.85 -3.29
C LYS A 325 17.01 61.40 -1.84
N GLU A 326 15.81 61.37 -1.26
CA GLU A 326 15.59 60.96 0.13
C GLU A 326 15.50 59.44 0.31
N ASN A 327 14.91 58.71 -0.65
CA ASN A 327 14.56 57.29 -0.48
C ASN A 327 15.32 56.33 -1.41
N GLY A 328 15.94 56.82 -2.49
CA GLY A 328 16.75 55.99 -3.41
C GLY A 328 15.96 55.13 -4.39
N HIS A 329 14.63 55.24 -4.43
CA HIS A 329 13.76 54.53 -5.38
C HIS A 329 12.58 55.41 -5.83
N LEU A 330 11.82 54.94 -6.82
CA LEU A 330 10.61 55.64 -7.28
C LEU A 330 9.47 55.51 -6.26
N PRO A 331 8.56 56.52 -6.16
CA PRO A 331 7.37 56.41 -5.33
C PRO A 331 6.56 55.14 -5.66
N GLU A 332 6.04 54.47 -4.63
CA GLU A 332 5.24 53.22 -4.68
C GLU A 332 5.98 51.96 -5.11
N VAL A 333 7.21 52.07 -5.65
CA VAL A 333 8.04 50.90 -5.96
C VAL A 333 8.62 50.35 -4.66
N PRO A 334 8.45 49.06 -4.34
CA PRO A 334 8.96 48.48 -3.11
C PRO A 334 10.48 48.58 -3.06
N THR A 335 11.00 48.74 -1.85
CA THR A 335 12.44 48.69 -1.59
C THR A 335 12.98 47.27 -1.81
N THR A 336 14.31 47.15 -1.99
CA THR A 336 14.97 45.85 -2.06
C THR A 336 14.71 45.01 -0.81
N GLU A 337 14.66 45.62 0.37
CA GLU A 337 14.39 44.92 1.63
C GLU A 337 12.96 44.35 1.68
N GLU A 338 11.97 45.13 1.25
CA GLU A 338 10.58 44.67 1.15
C GLU A 338 10.42 43.56 0.12
N ALA A 339 11.07 43.67 -1.04
CA ALA A 339 11.04 42.67 -2.10
C ALA A 339 11.67 41.33 -1.68
N ILE A 340 12.78 41.36 -0.93
CA ILE A 340 13.41 40.15 -0.38
C ILE A 340 12.51 39.51 0.67
N LYS A 341 11.85 40.32 1.50
CA LYS A 341 11.04 39.82 2.62
C LYS A 341 9.72 39.21 2.17
N ASN A 342 9.01 39.87 1.26
CA ASN A 342 7.63 39.52 0.89
C ASN A 342 7.53 38.88 -0.51
N GLY A 343 8.62 38.84 -1.27
CA GLY A 343 8.56 38.50 -2.69
C GLY A 343 7.94 39.62 -3.54
N ILE A 344 7.76 39.35 -4.83
CA ILE A 344 7.13 40.27 -5.77
C ILE A 344 6.04 39.51 -6.55
N GLU A 345 4.81 39.99 -6.46
CA GLU A 345 3.70 39.50 -7.27
C GLU A 345 3.87 39.98 -8.73
N LEU A 346 4.10 39.04 -9.65
CA LEU A 346 4.41 39.33 -11.05
C LEU A 346 3.35 40.22 -11.73
N LYS A 347 2.07 39.99 -11.42
CA LYS A 347 0.95 40.78 -11.93
C LYS A 347 1.03 42.22 -11.44
N GLU A 348 1.22 42.42 -10.15
CA GLU A 348 1.21 43.74 -9.50
C GLU A 348 2.41 44.57 -9.93
N MET A 349 3.57 43.94 -10.05
CA MET A 349 4.76 44.60 -10.58
C MET A 349 4.56 45.03 -12.04
N ASN A 350 3.96 44.20 -12.90
CA ASN A 350 3.68 44.60 -14.28
C ASN A 350 2.69 45.78 -14.37
N ILE A 351 1.66 45.81 -13.51
CA ILE A 351 0.72 46.94 -13.42
C ILE A 351 1.44 48.20 -12.94
N LEU A 352 2.27 48.10 -11.90
CA LEU A 352 3.02 49.23 -11.35
C LEU A 352 4.02 49.78 -12.37
N LEU A 353 4.71 48.91 -13.11
CA LEU A 353 5.60 49.32 -14.20
C LEU A 353 4.82 50.03 -15.32
N LEU A 354 3.63 49.52 -15.70
CA LEU A 354 2.77 50.19 -16.68
C LEU A 354 2.35 51.59 -16.19
N LYS A 355 1.90 51.70 -14.93
CA LYS A 355 1.60 53.01 -14.31
C LYS A 355 2.78 53.98 -14.43
N LYS A 356 4.00 53.55 -14.08
CA LYS A 356 5.18 54.42 -14.17
C LYS A 356 5.52 54.83 -15.61
N ILE A 357 5.28 53.96 -16.59
CA ILE A 357 5.43 54.28 -18.01
C ILE A 357 4.39 55.34 -18.45
N GLU A 358 3.15 55.23 -17.99
CA GLU A 358 2.09 56.20 -18.30
C GLU A 358 2.35 57.57 -17.65
N GLU A 359 2.80 57.60 -16.38
CA GLU A 359 3.24 58.82 -15.71
C GLU A 359 4.41 59.49 -16.45
N LEU A 360 5.42 58.70 -16.86
CA LEU A 360 6.54 59.17 -17.67
C LEU A 360 6.07 59.77 -19.01
N THR A 361 5.06 59.14 -19.63
CA THR A 361 4.45 59.64 -20.87
C THR A 361 3.79 61.00 -20.65
N LEU A 362 3.08 61.21 -19.55
CA LEU A 362 2.49 62.51 -19.21
C LEU A 362 3.55 63.59 -18.99
N TYR A 363 4.62 63.31 -18.23
CA TYR A 363 5.73 64.26 -18.06
C TYR A 363 6.37 64.63 -19.40
N THR A 364 6.54 63.65 -20.30
CA THR A 364 7.15 63.88 -21.62
C THR A 364 6.25 64.77 -22.49
N ILE A 365 4.94 64.57 -22.46
CA ILE A 365 3.96 65.44 -23.16
C ILE A 365 4.03 66.87 -22.60
N GLU A 366 4.13 67.04 -21.28
CA GLU A 366 4.25 68.37 -20.66
C GLU A 366 5.57 69.05 -21.05
N GLN A 367 6.68 68.31 -21.02
CA GLN A 367 7.99 68.80 -21.45
C GLN A 367 7.96 69.24 -22.92
N GLN A 368 7.37 68.45 -23.81
CA GLN A 368 7.24 68.79 -25.24
C GLN A 368 6.43 70.08 -25.44
N LYS A 369 5.29 70.23 -24.75
CA LYS A 369 4.49 71.47 -24.78
C LYS A 369 5.32 72.69 -24.34
N ARG A 370 6.17 72.52 -23.31
CA ARG A 370 7.06 73.59 -22.84
C ARG A 370 8.15 73.93 -23.85
N ILE A 371 8.74 72.93 -24.51
CA ILE A 371 9.73 73.13 -25.57
C ILE A 371 9.12 73.91 -26.73
N GLU A 372 7.95 73.50 -27.24
CA GLU A 372 7.25 74.21 -28.32
C GLU A 372 6.89 75.65 -27.94
N ALA A 373 6.49 75.88 -26.69
CA ALA A 373 6.21 77.22 -26.19
C ALA A 373 7.47 78.09 -26.09
N LEU A 374 8.64 77.50 -25.81
CA LEU A 374 9.93 78.18 -25.82
C LEU A 374 10.40 78.46 -27.25
N GLU A 375 10.30 77.51 -28.17
CA GLU A 375 10.65 77.68 -29.58
C GLU A 375 9.84 78.79 -30.25
N LYS A 376 8.54 78.88 -29.95
CA LYS A 376 7.67 79.98 -30.43
C LYS A 376 8.05 81.35 -29.87
N LYS A 377 8.76 81.43 -28.75
CA LYS A 377 9.25 82.69 -28.17
C LYS A 377 10.63 83.09 -28.69
N VAL A 378 11.36 82.14 -29.30
CA VAL A 378 12.71 82.34 -29.84
C VAL A 378 12.68 82.66 -31.34
N LYS A 379 11.59 82.31 -32.05
CA LYS A 379 11.22 82.89 -33.35
C LYS A 379 10.51 84.22 -33.16
#